data_AF-A0A8T1LU88-F1
#
_entry.id   AF-A0A8T1LU88-F1
#
_cell.length_a   1.000
_cell.length_b   1.000
_cell.length_c   1.000
_cell.angle_alpha   90.00
_cell.angle_beta   90.00
_cell.angle_gamma   90.00
#
_symmetry.space_group_name_H-M   'P 1'
#
loop_
_entity.id
_entity.type
_entity.pdbx_description
1 polymer ?
#
loop_
_entity_poly.entity_id
_entity_poly.type
_entity_poly.pdbx_seq_one_letter_code
_entity_poly.pdbx_strand_id
1 'polypeptide(L)'
;MAARFSPQDVMETEVKRRHGAHVQRRGDGFTEAESMGMLQLVRSRWREGWDVIAQLHNAQFAKHNRSADSLKKKFSRLYRSNIPPRGAKNHQAITFAHVVHKEMIEGVPPAPGTAVPSVDGETPVESSEASFQQGDERTQDGAAETEHNWVDTATEVPAAATSSPAAVSVPTAAVATQAPGASAPRPRARVPRQMTEWQSPAIFPPDATPLPTDDLLTSVLKVILRSQYQRDLDREEERQRRDEERQRRREEAEQRRQEEDRRRDEQRDEQRRRNEERTEDRAENRRRHEQFMQMMTLLVGKNSAPQPRDTEC
;
A
#
# COMPACT_ATOMS: atom_id res chain seq x y z
N MET A 1 -35.77 -63.98 -33.25
CA MET A 1 -35.36 -62.58 -33.48
C MET A 1 -35.41 -61.87 -32.15
N ALA A 2 -34.26 -61.67 -31.50
CA ALA A 2 -34.15 -60.99 -30.21
C ALA A 2 -33.03 -59.95 -30.33
N ALA A 3 -33.42 -58.67 -30.31
CA ALA A 3 -32.50 -57.55 -30.36
C ALA A 3 -31.80 -57.40 -29.00
N ARG A 4 -30.47 -57.47 -29.01
CA ARG A 4 -29.61 -57.21 -27.86
C ARG A 4 -29.48 -55.69 -27.70
N PHE A 5 -30.04 -55.14 -26.64
CA PHE A 5 -29.78 -53.77 -26.20
C PHE A 5 -28.39 -53.72 -25.55
N SER A 6 -27.53 -52.84 -26.07
CA SER A 6 -26.19 -52.57 -25.54
C SER A 6 -26.25 -51.36 -24.61
N PRO A 7 -25.85 -51.45 -23.33
CA PRO A 7 -25.79 -50.32 -22.42
C PRO A 7 -24.38 -49.70 -22.42
N GLN A 8 -24.08 -48.89 -23.43
CA GLN A 8 -22.90 -48.04 -23.47
C GLN A 8 -23.29 -46.73 -24.15
N ASP A 9 -23.88 -45.79 -23.42
CA ASP A 9 -23.95 -44.36 -23.81
C ASP A 9 -24.64 -43.50 -22.72
N VAL A 10 -24.19 -43.61 -21.46
CA VAL A 10 -24.67 -42.72 -20.37
C VAL A 10 -23.54 -42.30 -19.44
N MET A 11 -22.37 -41.92 -19.97
CA MET A 11 -21.29 -41.35 -19.14
C MET A 11 -20.53 -40.19 -19.81
N GLU A 12 -21.16 -39.38 -20.67
CA GLU A 12 -20.50 -38.21 -21.28
C GLU A 12 -21.40 -36.96 -21.34
N THR A 13 -21.92 -36.46 -20.20
CA THR A 13 -22.40 -35.05 -20.15
C THR A 13 -22.42 -34.38 -18.76
N GLU A 14 -21.81 -34.97 -17.72
CA GLU A 14 -21.85 -34.38 -16.36
C GLU A 14 -20.47 -34.22 -15.71
N VAL A 15 -19.58 -33.46 -16.36
CA VAL A 15 -18.44 -32.81 -15.66
C VAL A 15 -18.52 -31.30 -15.84
N LYS A 16 -19.74 -30.75 -15.77
CA LYS A 16 -19.99 -29.31 -15.81
C LYS A 16 -20.95 -28.87 -14.71
N ARG A 17 -20.69 -29.27 -13.47
CA ARG A 17 -21.30 -28.71 -12.26
C ARG A 17 -20.49 -29.19 -11.08
N ARG A 18 -19.59 -28.33 -10.59
CA ARG A 18 -19.22 -28.05 -9.17
C ARG A 18 -17.91 -27.24 -9.10
N HIS A 19 -17.76 -26.19 -9.92
CA HIS A 19 -16.99 -25.04 -9.46
C HIS A 19 -17.92 -24.28 -8.51
N GLY A 20 -18.09 -24.83 -7.29
CA GLY A 20 -18.69 -24.07 -6.21
C GLY A 20 -17.91 -22.77 -6.13
N ALA A 21 -18.61 -21.64 -6.16
CA ALA A 21 -18.00 -20.33 -5.99
C ALA A 21 -17.07 -20.43 -4.80
N HIS A 22 -15.76 -20.48 -5.04
CA HIS A 22 -14.77 -20.49 -3.98
C HIS A 22 -14.91 -19.10 -3.36
N VAL A 23 -15.75 -19.03 -2.32
CA VAL A 23 -16.01 -17.81 -1.57
C VAL A 23 -14.68 -17.46 -0.95
N GLN A 24 -13.99 -16.56 -1.65
CA GLN A 24 -12.70 -16.01 -1.31
C GLN A 24 -12.90 -15.34 0.04
N ARG A 25 -12.59 -16.07 1.12
CA ARG A 25 -12.73 -15.57 2.48
C ARG A 25 -11.92 -14.29 2.54
N ARG A 26 -12.57 -13.17 2.90
CA ARG A 26 -11.91 -11.91 3.20
C ARG A 26 -10.79 -12.22 4.21
N GLY A 27 -9.54 -12.21 3.75
CA GLY A 27 -8.38 -12.53 4.59
C GLY A 27 -7.39 -13.52 3.97
N ASP A 28 -7.74 -14.20 2.88
CA ASP A 28 -6.75 -15.05 2.19
C ASP A 28 -5.78 -14.19 1.37
N GLY A 29 -4.75 -13.73 2.05
CA GLY A 29 -3.69 -12.90 1.50
C GLY A 29 -2.90 -13.62 0.41
N PHE A 30 -2.01 -12.88 -0.24
CA PHE A 30 -1.07 -13.50 -1.17
C PHE A 30 0.00 -14.24 -0.36
N THR A 31 0.13 -15.54 -0.60
CA THR A 31 1.27 -16.30 -0.08
C THR A 31 2.56 -15.82 -0.75
N GLU A 32 3.72 -16.11 -0.15
CA GLU A 32 5.01 -15.73 -0.72
C GLU A 32 5.27 -16.46 -2.05
N ALA A 33 4.96 -17.76 -2.11
CA ALA A 33 5.05 -18.55 -3.35
C ALA A 33 4.12 -18.02 -4.45
N GLU A 34 2.88 -17.65 -4.11
CA GLU A 34 1.94 -17.02 -5.05
C GLU A 34 2.46 -15.65 -5.53
N SER A 35 3.02 -14.85 -4.62
CA SER A 35 3.61 -13.55 -4.96
C SER A 35 4.79 -13.72 -5.91
N MET A 36 5.65 -14.72 -5.67
CA MET A 36 6.80 -15.00 -6.51
C MET A 36 6.40 -15.53 -7.89
N GLY A 37 5.46 -16.48 -7.95
CA GLY A 37 4.94 -17.01 -9.22
C GLY A 37 4.28 -15.93 -10.08
N MET A 38 3.48 -15.05 -9.46
CA MET A 38 2.93 -13.88 -10.14
C MET A 38 4.02 -12.98 -10.72
N LEU A 39 5.09 -12.68 -9.98
CA LEU A 39 6.17 -11.81 -10.45
C LEU A 39 6.91 -12.41 -11.66
N GLN A 40 7.11 -13.73 -11.68
CA GLN A 40 7.70 -14.42 -12.83
C GLN A 40 6.81 -14.32 -14.09
N LEU A 41 5.49 -14.45 -13.92
CA LEU A 41 4.53 -14.26 -15.01
C LEU A 41 4.52 -12.81 -15.50
N VAL A 42 4.56 -11.82 -14.60
CA VAL A 42 4.65 -10.41 -14.98
C VAL A 42 5.94 -10.16 -15.75
N ARG A 43 7.09 -10.63 -15.26
CA ARG A 43 8.38 -10.45 -15.94
C ARG A 43 8.38 -10.97 -17.38
N SER A 44 7.78 -12.15 -17.60
CA SER A 44 7.77 -12.81 -18.91
C SER A 44 6.68 -12.30 -19.85
N ARG A 45 5.53 -11.84 -19.34
CA ARG A 45 4.32 -11.59 -20.14
C ARG A 45 3.60 -10.26 -19.88
N TRP A 46 4.24 -9.28 -19.23
CA TRP A 46 3.60 -7.98 -18.95
C TRP A 46 3.09 -7.26 -20.21
N ARG A 47 3.69 -7.50 -21.38
CA ARG A 47 3.26 -6.93 -22.66
C ARG A 47 1.97 -7.53 -23.21
N GLU A 48 1.66 -8.77 -22.85
CA GLU A 48 0.43 -9.47 -23.27
C GLU A 48 -0.81 -8.94 -22.54
N GLY A 49 -0.61 -8.23 -21.43
CA GLY A 49 -1.67 -7.64 -20.62
C GLY A 49 -1.99 -8.42 -19.35
N TRP A 50 -2.67 -7.74 -18.42
CA TRP A 50 -2.96 -8.29 -17.09
C TRP A 50 -3.99 -9.43 -17.09
N ASP A 51 -4.88 -9.48 -18.09
CA ASP A 51 -5.88 -10.53 -18.21
C ASP A 51 -5.25 -11.90 -18.53
N VAL A 52 -4.25 -11.91 -19.42
CA VAL A 52 -3.49 -13.14 -19.76
C VAL A 52 -2.69 -13.62 -18.55
N ILE A 53 -2.04 -12.69 -17.83
CA ILE A 53 -1.33 -13.00 -16.59
C ILE A 53 -2.28 -13.60 -15.55
N ALA A 54 -3.49 -13.04 -15.39
CA ALA A 54 -4.47 -13.57 -14.46
C ALA A 54 -4.93 -14.98 -14.83
N GLN A 55 -5.15 -15.25 -16.12
CA GLN A 55 -5.51 -16.57 -16.61
C GLN A 55 -4.42 -17.61 -16.30
N LEU A 56 -3.16 -17.29 -16.60
CA LEU A 56 -2.02 -18.18 -16.34
C LEU A 56 -1.77 -18.38 -14.85
N HIS A 57 -1.89 -17.31 -14.06
CA HIS A 57 -1.79 -17.37 -12.61
C HIS A 57 -2.84 -18.30 -12.02
N ASN A 58 -4.10 -18.18 -12.44
CA ASN A 58 -5.18 -19.04 -11.93
C ASN A 58 -5.04 -20.50 -12.40
N ALA A 59 -4.38 -20.74 -13.54
CA ALA A 59 -4.02 -22.08 -13.97
C ALA A 59 -2.92 -22.71 -13.09
N GLN A 60 -1.93 -21.92 -12.66
CA GLN A 60 -0.87 -22.37 -11.75
C GLN A 60 -1.36 -22.52 -10.31
N PHE A 61 -2.19 -21.58 -9.84
CA PHE A 61 -2.69 -21.50 -8.47
C PHE A 61 -4.21 -21.70 -8.44
N ALA A 62 -4.69 -22.89 -8.81
CA ALA A 62 -6.13 -23.20 -8.91
C ALA A 62 -6.91 -22.99 -7.60
N LYS A 63 -6.22 -22.99 -6.45
CA LYS A 63 -6.81 -22.70 -5.14
C LYS A 63 -7.15 -21.21 -4.96
N HIS A 64 -6.46 -20.30 -5.65
CA HIS A 64 -6.62 -18.86 -5.46
C HIS A 64 -7.05 -18.21 -6.78
N ASN A 65 -8.36 -18.03 -6.95
CA ASN A 65 -8.88 -17.28 -8.09
C ASN A 65 -8.62 -15.79 -7.89
N ARG A 66 -7.63 -15.24 -8.60
CA ARG A 66 -7.27 -13.82 -8.55
C ARG A 66 -7.71 -13.12 -9.84
N SER A 67 -8.23 -11.90 -9.70
CA SER A 67 -8.54 -11.05 -10.85
C SER A 67 -7.29 -10.29 -11.31
N ALA A 68 -7.25 -9.87 -12.57
CA ALA A 68 -6.21 -9.00 -13.13
C ALA A 68 -5.95 -7.76 -12.26
N ASP A 69 -7.01 -7.10 -11.80
CA ASP A 69 -6.90 -5.96 -10.89
C ASP A 69 -6.26 -6.30 -9.55
N SER A 70 -6.54 -7.48 -8.99
CA SER A 70 -5.97 -7.90 -7.71
C SER A 70 -4.46 -8.17 -7.82
N LEU A 71 -4.03 -8.79 -8.91
CA LEU A 71 -2.61 -9.03 -9.21
C LEU A 71 -1.89 -7.71 -9.46
N LYS A 72 -2.48 -6.83 -10.27
CA LYS A 72 -1.94 -5.48 -10.52
C LYS A 72 -1.80 -4.67 -9.24
N LYS A 73 -2.81 -4.71 -8.35
CA LYS A 73 -2.76 -4.05 -7.04
C LYS A 73 -1.66 -4.65 -6.15
N LYS A 74 -1.53 -5.98 -6.10
CA LYS A 74 -0.48 -6.65 -5.30
C LYS A 74 0.91 -6.32 -5.84
N PHE A 75 1.13 -6.40 -7.15
CA PHE A 75 2.38 -5.97 -7.80
C PHE A 75 2.70 -4.51 -7.47
N SER A 76 1.71 -3.63 -7.60
CA SER A 76 1.86 -2.21 -7.29
C SER A 76 2.25 -1.95 -5.85
N ARG A 77 1.73 -2.75 -4.92
CA ARG A 77 2.09 -2.66 -3.51
C ARG A 77 3.51 -3.15 -3.24
N LEU A 78 3.97 -4.20 -3.93
CA LEU A 78 5.31 -4.75 -3.76
C LEU A 78 6.40 -3.79 -4.26
N TYR A 79 6.31 -3.28 -5.49
CA TYR A 79 7.37 -2.39 -6.01
C TYR A 79 7.36 -1.00 -5.35
N ARG A 80 6.25 -0.58 -4.75
CA ARG A 80 6.20 0.69 -3.98
C ARG A 80 6.63 0.52 -2.53
N SER A 81 6.76 -0.72 -2.04
CA SER A 81 7.21 -0.97 -0.68
C SER A 81 8.72 -0.82 -0.58
N ASN A 82 9.19 -0.28 0.54
CA ASN A 82 10.60 -0.16 0.85
C ASN A 82 11.20 -1.56 0.99
N ILE A 83 12.41 -1.76 0.44
CA ILE A 83 13.14 -3.02 0.54
C ILE A 83 13.49 -3.23 2.02
N PRO A 84 12.89 -4.25 2.69
CA PRO A 84 13.19 -4.50 4.09
C PRO A 84 14.58 -5.13 4.22
N PRO A 85 15.21 -5.10 5.41
CA PRO A 85 16.50 -5.75 5.63
C PRO A 85 16.45 -7.24 5.27
N ARG A 86 17.61 -7.77 4.85
CA ARG A 86 17.76 -9.17 4.42
C ARG A 86 17.29 -10.11 5.53
N GLY A 87 16.42 -11.08 5.19
CA GLY A 87 15.82 -12.02 6.15
C GLY A 87 14.41 -11.65 6.65
N ALA A 88 13.91 -10.45 6.31
CA ALA A 88 12.52 -10.09 6.59
C ALA A 88 11.53 -10.85 5.69
N LYS A 89 10.31 -11.10 6.20
CA LYS A 89 9.22 -11.74 5.42
C LYS A 89 8.94 -10.93 4.15
N ASN A 90 8.88 -11.60 2.99
CA ASN A 90 8.71 -11.00 1.65
C ASN A 90 9.91 -10.20 1.10
N HIS A 91 11.09 -10.24 1.73
CA HIS A 91 12.28 -9.55 1.20
C HIS A 91 12.54 -9.93 -0.26
N GLN A 92 12.49 -11.24 -0.58
CA GLN A 92 12.71 -11.72 -1.95
C GLN A 92 11.66 -11.19 -2.93
N ALA A 93 10.38 -11.24 -2.57
CA ALA A 93 9.30 -10.77 -3.43
C ALA A 93 9.35 -9.26 -3.69
N ILE A 94 9.72 -8.46 -2.69
CA ILE A 94 9.84 -7.00 -2.84
C ILE A 94 11.02 -6.66 -3.74
N THR A 95 12.21 -7.22 -3.47
CA THR A 95 13.41 -7.01 -4.29
C THR A 95 13.16 -7.42 -5.74
N PHE A 96 12.53 -8.58 -5.96
CA PHE A 96 12.22 -9.04 -7.31
C PHE A 96 11.18 -8.17 -8.00
N ALA A 97 10.18 -7.63 -7.28
CA ALA A 97 9.22 -6.69 -7.85
C ALA A 97 9.86 -5.38 -8.33
N HIS A 98 10.87 -4.86 -7.61
CA HIS A 98 11.64 -3.70 -8.05
C HIS A 98 12.39 -3.99 -9.35
N VAL A 99 13.04 -5.14 -9.46
CA VAL A 99 13.73 -5.58 -10.69
C VAL A 99 12.75 -5.67 -11.86
N VAL A 100 11.63 -6.36 -11.68
CA VAL A 100 10.61 -6.50 -12.73
C VAL A 100 10.03 -5.14 -13.12
N HIS A 101 9.77 -4.24 -12.16
CA HIS A 101 9.27 -2.90 -12.47
C HIS A 101 10.28 -2.07 -13.28
N LYS A 102 11.56 -2.16 -12.94
CA LYS A 102 12.64 -1.52 -13.68
C LYS A 102 12.71 -2.04 -15.11
N GLU A 103 12.68 -3.36 -15.31
CA GLU A 103 12.65 -3.99 -16.65
C GLU A 103 11.42 -3.56 -17.47
N MET A 104 10.25 -3.43 -16.83
CA MET A 104 9.03 -2.95 -17.49
C MET A 104 9.16 -1.50 -17.97
N ILE A 105 9.81 -0.62 -17.21
CA ILE A 105 10.01 0.80 -17.58
C ILE A 105 11.07 0.93 -18.67
N GLU A 106 12.19 0.25 -18.51
CA GLU A 106 13.31 0.30 -19.46
C GLU A 106 12.95 -0.37 -20.79
N GLY A 107 11.91 -1.22 -20.78
CA GLY A 107 11.40 -1.86 -21.99
C GLY A 107 12.36 -2.90 -22.58
N VAL A 108 13.47 -3.19 -21.90
CA VAL A 108 14.45 -4.19 -22.30
C VAL A 108 13.83 -5.57 -22.08
N PRO A 109 13.46 -6.31 -23.14
CA PRO A 109 13.05 -7.69 -22.97
C PRO A 109 14.24 -8.48 -22.43
N PRO A 110 14.04 -9.43 -21.51
CA PRO A 110 15.10 -10.37 -21.18
C PRO A 110 15.52 -11.05 -22.48
N ALA A 111 16.80 -10.95 -22.84
CA ALA A 111 17.32 -11.59 -24.03
C ALA A 111 16.91 -13.08 -24.00
N PRO A 112 16.34 -13.63 -25.09
CA PRO A 112 15.97 -15.03 -25.14
C PRO A 112 17.26 -15.87 -25.06
N GLY A 113 17.59 -16.33 -23.84
CA GLY A 113 18.84 -17.04 -23.55
C GLY A 113 19.45 -16.75 -22.19
N THR A 114 19.06 -15.68 -21.50
CA THR A 114 19.53 -15.45 -20.12
C THR A 114 18.79 -16.39 -19.18
N ALA A 115 19.39 -17.54 -18.93
CA ALA A 115 18.92 -18.52 -17.98
C ALA A 115 18.58 -17.81 -16.66
N VAL A 116 17.37 -18.09 -16.17
CA VAL A 116 16.91 -17.72 -14.83
C VAL A 116 18.02 -18.13 -13.86
N PRO A 117 18.56 -17.25 -12.99
CA PRO A 117 19.44 -17.70 -11.92
C PRO A 117 18.60 -18.66 -11.08
N SER A 118 18.88 -19.95 -11.25
CA SER A 118 18.37 -21.00 -10.39
C SER A 118 18.93 -20.68 -9.01
N VAL A 119 18.07 -20.24 -8.10
CA VAL A 119 18.38 -19.98 -6.70
C VAL A 119 18.51 -21.34 -6.02
N ASP A 120 19.61 -22.00 -6.29
CA ASP A 120 20.14 -23.10 -5.48
C ASP A 120 21.65 -22.95 -5.48
N GLY A 121 22.22 -22.70 -4.30
CA GLY A 121 23.66 -22.71 -4.09
C GLY A 121 24.28 -21.35 -3.80
N GLU A 122 24.76 -21.21 -2.56
CA GLU A 122 25.71 -20.21 -2.10
C GLU A 122 26.90 -20.04 -3.06
N THR A 123 27.07 -18.85 -3.62
CA THR A 123 28.40 -18.34 -4.01
C THR A 123 28.45 -16.83 -3.84
N PRO A 124 29.43 -16.27 -3.11
CA PRO A 124 29.68 -14.85 -3.03
C PRO A 124 30.68 -14.45 -4.11
N VAL A 125 30.27 -13.76 -5.17
CA VAL A 125 31.21 -13.15 -6.12
C VAL A 125 30.71 -11.77 -6.56
N GLU A 126 31.49 -10.79 -6.10
CA GLU A 126 31.82 -9.49 -6.69
C GLU A 126 30.71 -8.47 -6.97
N SER A 127 30.62 -7.54 -6.02
CA SER A 127 30.56 -6.10 -6.23
C SER A 127 30.95 -5.63 -7.64
N SER A 128 29.95 -5.34 -8.47
CA SER A 128 30.14 -4.44 -9.61
C SER A 128 29.96 -3.01 -9.11
N GLU A 129 31.11 -2.40 -8.86
CA GLU A 129 31.34 -0.99 -8.59
C GLU A 129 30.88 -0.16 -9.80
N ALA A 130 29.68 0.41 -9.74
CA ALA A 130 29.25 1.48 -10.64
C ALA A 130 29.09 2.75 -9.82
N SER A 131 30.21 3.45 -9.75
CA SER A 131 30.35 4.86 -9.40
C SER A 131 29.20 5.71 -9.95
N PHE A 132 28.46 6.36 -9.06
CA PHE A 132 27.73 7.58 -9.39
C PHE A 132 27.92 8.56 -8.24
N GLN A 133 28.72 9.58 -8.53
CA GLN A 133 29.03 10.70 -7.65
C GLN A 133 27.73 11.40 -7.22
N GLN A 134 27.47 11.39 -5.91
CA GLN A 134 26.60 12.38 -5.30
C GLN A 134 27.51 13.36 -4.57
N GLY A 135 27.70 14.52 -5.20
CA GLY A 135 28.46 15.64 -4.68
C GLY A 135 27.87 16.12 -3.36
N ASP A 136 28.70 15.96 -2.34
CA ASP A 136 28.97 16.86 -1.22
C ASP A 136 28.48 18.30 -1.43
N GLU A 137 27.56 18.76 -0.57
CA GLU A 137 27.67 20.10 0.02
C GLU A 137 27.08 20.08 1.44
N ARG A 138 27.95 19.75 2.40
CA ARG A 138 28.28 20.62 3.53
C ARG A 138 27.12 21.23 4.33
N THR A 139 26.78 20.60 5.46
CA THR A 139 26.80 21.29 6.76
C THR A 139 26.91 20.26 7.88
N GLN A 140 28.14 20.13 8.35
CA GLN A 140 28.57 19.41 9.53
C GLN A 140 28.45 20.37 10.72
N ASP A 141 27.69 19.99 11.75
CA ASP A 141 27.98 20.40 13.12
C ASP A 141 27.21 19.54 14.12
N GLY A 142 27.91 19.12 15.17
CA GLY A 142 27.31 18.75 16.45
C GLY A 142 27.32 17.27 16.82
N ALA A 143 28.49 16.78 17.22
CA ALA A 143 28.67 15.54 17.95
C ALA A 143 27.88 15.49 19.27
N ALA A 144 27.24 14.36 19.55
CA ALA A 144 27.17 13.80 20.89
C ALA A 144 27.03 12.27 20.78
N GLU A 145 28.07 11.62 21.23
CA GLU A 145 28.29 10.19 21.33
C GLU A 145 27.27 9.60 22.31
N THR A 146 26.62 8.49 21.96
CA THR A 146 26.06 7.59 22.98
C THR A 146 26.03 6.16 22.46
N GLU A 147 27.16 5.50 22.63
CA GLU A 147 27.29 4.05 22.62
C GLU A 147 26.44 3.49 23.76
N HIS A 148 25.33 2.79 23.50
CA HIS A 148 24.63 1.99 24.53
C HIS A 148 24.07 0.70 23.94
N ASN A 149 24.94 -0.32 23.94
CA ASN A 149 24.75 -1.60 24.62
C ASN A 149 23.35 -2.27 24.50
N TRP A 150 23.17 -3.08 23.45
CA TRP A 150 22.09 -4.07 23.39
C TRP A 150 22.56 -5.36 24.09
N VAL A 151 22.25 -5.50 25.38
CA VAL A 151 22.32 -6.81 26.06
C VAL A 151 20.93 -7.42 26.08
N ASP A 152 20.87 -8.62 25.53
CA ASP A 152 19.80 -9.61 25.64
C ASP A 152 19.23 -9.70 27.06
N THR A 153 17.91 -9.74 27.17
CA THR A 153 17.28 -10.41 28.30
C THR A 153 16.05 -11.16 27.83
N ALA A 154 16.28 -12.42 27.50
CA ALA A 154 15.25 -13.44 27.48
C ALA A 154 14.82 -13.72 28.92
N THR A 155 13.52 -13.61 29.23
CA THR A 155 12.95 -14.16 30.47
C THR A 155 11.58 -14.74 30.17
N GLU A 156 11.61 -16.06 30.01
CA GLU A 156 10.81 -17.07 30.71
C GLU A 156 9.33 -16.79 31.03
N VAL A 157 8.51 -17.70 30.49
CA VAL A 157 7.08 -17.92 30.78
C VAL A 157 6.94 -18.69 32.10
N PRO A 158 5.86 -18.47 32.86
CA PRO A 158 5.12 -19.66 33.28
C PRO A 158 3.62 -19.57 33.03
N ALA A 159 3.09 -20.73 32.62
CA ALA A 159 1.69 -21.03 32.49
C ALA A 159 1.03 -21.19 33.87
N ALA A 160 -0.19 -20.68 34.01
CA ALA A 160 -1.18 -21.25 34.92
C ALA A 160 -2.58 -20.98 34.38
N ALA A 161 -3.35 -22.06 34.24
CA ALA A 161 -4.72 -22.10 33.77
C ALA A 161 -5.70 -21.67 34.88
N THR A 162 -6.82 -21.04 34.51
CA THR A 162 -8.08 -21.19 35.26
C THR A 162 -9.31 -20.81 34.41
N SER A 163 -10.09 -21.86 34.09
CA SER A 163 -11.56 -21.96 33.97
C SER A 163 -12.45 -20.82 33.41
N SER A 164 -13.18 -21.18 32.35
CA SER A 164 -14.59 -20.80 32.01
C SER A 164 -15.57 -20.90 33.20
N PRO A 165 -16.82 -20.34 33.18
CA PRO A 165 -17.74 -20.35 32.01
C PRO A 165 -18.72 -19.16 31.83
N ALA A 166 -19.41 -19.19 30.69
CA ALA A 166 -20.88 -19.10 30.55
C ALA A 166 -21.38 -18.08 29.50
N ALA A 167 -22.29 -18.61 28.70
CA ALA A 167 -22.97 -18.01 27.57
C ALA A 167 -24.01 -16.96 27.99
N VAL A 168 -24.19 -15.93 27.17
CA VAL A 168 -25.47 -15.24 27.00
C VAL A 168 -25.70 -15.00 25.51
N SER A 169 -26.66 -15.75 24.98
CA SER A 169 -27.27 -15.54 23.67
C SER A 169 -28.26 -14.38 23.75
N VAL A 170 -28.22 -13.44 22.80
CA VAL A 170 -29.36 -12.56 22.49
C VAL A 170 -29.45 -12.41 20.96
N PRO A 171 -30.59 -12.69 20.33
CA PRO A 171 -30.83 -12.36 18.94
C PRO A 171 -31.61 -11.04 18.84
N THR A 172 -31.20 -10.14 17.95
CA THR A 172 -32.10 -9.08 17.47
C THR A 172 -31.91 -8.85 15.99
N ALA A 173 -33.05 -8.86 15.32
CA ALA A 173 -33.26 -8.83 13.89
C ALA A 173 -32.98 -7.46 13.24
N ALA A 174 -32.77 -7.54 11.91
CA ALA A 174 -33.18 -6.62 10.86
C ALA A 174 -32.83 -5.13 10.98
N VAL A 175 -32.13 -4.61 9.97
CA VAL A 175 -32.77 -3.82 8.89
C VAL A 175 -31.76 -3.72 7.75
N ALA A 176 -32.16 -4.24 6.59
CA ALA A 176 -31.47 -4.07 5.33
C ALA A 176 -31.86 -2.72 4.74
N THR A 177 -30.93 -1.78 4.70
CA THR A 177 -31.08 -0.55 3.92
C THR A 177 -30.47 -0.78 2.55
N GLN A 178 -31.34 -0.98 1.56
CA GLN A 178 -31.00 -0.98 0.14
C GLN A 178 -30.42 0.39 -0.24
N ALA A 179 -29.18 0.41 -0.73
CA ALA A 179 -28.62 1.57 -1.41
C ALA A 179 -28.95 1.48 -2.91
N PRO A 180 -29.52 2.52 -3.52
CA PRO A 180 -29.86 2.53 -4.94
C PRO A 180 -28.58 2.56 -5.79
N GLY A 181 -28.57 1.72 -6.83
CA GLY A 181 -27.46 1.57 -7.75
C GLY A 181 -27.20 2.85 -8.54
N ALA A 182 -25.97 3.37 -8.41
CA ALA A 182 -25.42 4.33 -9.35
C ALA A 182 -24.91 3.57 -10.59
N SER A 183 -25.75 3.52 -11.62
CA SER A 183 -25.37 3.06 -12.95
C SER A 183 -24.35 4.04 -13.57
N ALA A 184 -23.09 3.64 -13.63
CA ALA A 184 -22.05 4.38 -14.34
C ALA A 184 -22.33 4.37 -15.86
N PRO A 185 -22.31 5.53 -16.55
CA PRO A 185 -22.54 5.61 -17.98
C PRO A 185 -21.35 5.01 -18.75
N ARG A 186 -21.63 3.99 -19.56
CA ARG A 186 -20.69 3.44 -20.56
C ARG A 186 -20.18 4.55 -21.50
N PRO A 187 -18.88 4.61 -21.80
CA PRO A 187 -18.37 5.51 -22.83
C PRO A 187 -18.86 5.05 -24.20
N ARG A 188 -19.75 5.83 -24.82
CA ARG A 188 -20.15 5.68 -26.22
C ARG A 188 -18.92 5.87 -27.11
N ALA A 189 -18.60 4.84 -27.89
CA ALA A 189 -17.63 4.91 -28.97
C ALA A 189 -18.03 6.04 -29.93
N ARG A 190 -17.12 7.01 -30.10
CA ARG A 190 -17.27 8.11 -31.06
C ARG A 190 -17.20 7.53 -32.47
N VAL A 191 -18.29 7.68 -33.21
CA VAL A 191 -18.34 7.48 -34.66
C VAL A 191 -17.45 8.54 -35.33
N PRO A 192 -16.63 8.19 -36.34
CA PRO A 192 -15.80 9.15 -37.04
C PRO A 192 -16.69 10.20 -37.72
N ARG A 193 -16.45 11.46 -37.37
CA ARG A 193 -17.13 12.62 -37.92
C ARG A 193 -16.68 12.78 -39.38
N GLN A 194 -17.59 12.56 -40.33
CA GLN A 194 -17.33 12.84 -41.74
C GLN A 194 -16.96 14.32 -41.87
N MET A 195 -15.80 14.58 -42.49
CA MET A 195 -15.38 15.92 -42.82
C MET A 195 -16.34 16.44 -43.89
N THR A 196 -17.15 17.43 -43.51
CA THR A 196 -17.93 18.23 -44.45
C THR A 196 -16.94 19.04 -45.28
N GLU A 197 -16.65 18.52 -46.47
CA GLU A 197 -15.95 19.22 -47.54
C GLU A 197 -16.82 20.42 -47.96
N TRP A 198 -16.44 21.61 -47.52
CA TRP A 198 -16.97 22.86 -48.05
C TRP A 198 -16.38 23.07 -49.45
N GLN A 199 -16.98 22.46 -50.47
CA GLN A 199 -16.79 22.91 -51.85
C GLN A 199 -17.53 24.24 -52.02
N SER A 200 -16.77 25.33 -52.08
CA SER A 200 -17.25 26.61 -52.58
C SER A 200 -17.13 26.64 -54.11
N PRO A 201 -18.24 26.67 -54.87
CA PRO A 201 -18.18 27.01 -56.29
C PRO A 201 -18.14 28.53 -56.43
N ALA A 202 -16.94 29.09 -56.59
CA ALA A 202 -16.76 30.48 -56.96
C ALA A 202 -16.76 30.59 -58.50
N ILE A 203 -17.94 30.82 -59.08
CA ILE A 203 -18.07 31.36 -60.43
C ILE A 203 -18.47 32.82 -60.24
N PHE A 204 -17.51 33.74 -60.36
CA PHE A 204 -17.76 35.18 -60.37
C PHE A 204 -17.43 35.77 -61.74
N PRO A 205 -18.27 36.68 -62.28
CA PRO A 205 -18.05 37.35 -63.55
C PRO A 205 -16.94 38.42 -63.43
N PRO A 206 -16.16 38.67 -64.51
CA PRO A 206 -14.93 39.47 -64.45
C PRO A 206 -15.13 41.00 -64.47
N ASP A 207 -16.32 41.52 -64.20
CA ASP A 207 -16.61 42.95 -64.42
C ASP A 207 -17.41 43.55 -63.25
N ALA A 208 -16.73 43.72 -62.11
CA ALA A 208 -17.22 44.55 -61.02
C ALA A 208 -16.03 45.26 -60.35
N THR A 209 -16.18 46.57 -60.22
CA THR A 209 -15.30 47.52 -59.56
C THR A 209 -14.72 47.01 -58.21
N PRO A 210 -13.48 47.37 -57.85
CA PRO A 210 -12.84 46.95 -56.60
C PRO A 210 -13.57 47.58 -55.40
N LEU A 211 -14.55 46.85 -54.87
CA LEU A 211 -15.34 47.20 -53.70
C LEU A 211 -14.60 46.82 -52.39
N PRO A 212 -14.91 47.50 -51.27
CA PRO A 212 -14.20 47.51 -49.97
C PRO A 212 -14.32 46.18 -49.18
N THR A 213 -14.02 45.07 -49.85
CA THR A 213 -14.10 43.70 -49.35
C THR A 213 -12.96 43.38 -48.39
N ASP A 214 -11.81 44.06 -48.54
CA ASP A 214 -10.66 43.91 -47.64
C ASP A 214 -10.93 44.40 -46.21
N ASP A 215 -11.70 45.48 -46.04
CA ASP A 215 -12.04 45.99 -44.69
C ASP A 215 -12.95 45.02 -43.94
N LEU A 216 -13.93 44.43 -44.65
CA LEU A 216 -14.80 43.42 -44.05
C LEU A 216 -14.01 42.16 -43.69
N LEU A 217 -13.17 41.66 -44.59
CA LEU A 217 -12.33 40.48 -44.34
C LEU A 217 -11.40 40.72 -43.15
N THR A 218 -10.77 41.89 -43.09
CA THR A 218 -9.89 42.28 -41.98
C THR A 218 -10.65 42.37 -40.66
N SER A 219 -11.89 42.89 -40.67
CA SER A 219 -12.74 42.94 -39.47
C SER A 219 -13.10 41.53 -38.96
N VAL A 220 -13.48 40.63 -39.86
CA VAL A 220 -13.83 39.24 -39.53
C VAL A 220 -12.61 38.50 -38.98
N LEU A 221 -11.43 38.69 -39.59
CA LEU A 221 -10.19 38.10 -39.12
C LEU A 221 -9.84 38.58 -37.69
N LYS A 222 -9.98 39.87 -37.40
CA LYS A 222 -9.79 40.42 -36.05
C LYS A 222 -10.76 39.83 -35.02
N VAL A 223 -12.03 39.64 -35.39
CA VAL A 223 -13.03 39.01 -34.50
C VAL A 223 -12.67 37.54 -34.23
N ILE A 224 -12.23 36.80 -35.24
CA ILE A 224 -11.81 35.40 -35.10
C ILE A 224 -10.58 35.30 -34.20
N LEU A 225 -9.55 36.13 -34.43
CA LEU A 225 -8.34 36.16 -33.58
C LEU A 225 -8.68 36.53 -32.14
N ARG A 226 -9.54 37.54 -31.92
CA ARG A 226 -9.98 37.92 -30.57
C ARG A 226 -10.77 36.79 -29.90
N SER A 227 -11.64 36.10 -30.65
CA SER A 227 -12.40 34.94 -30.16
C SER A 227 -11.50 33.75 -29.84
N GLN A 228 -10.43 33.54 -30.61
CA GLN A 228 -9.44 32.51 -30.36
C GLN A 228 -8.65 32.84 -29.09
N TYR A 229 -8.12 34.06 -29.01
CA TYR A 229 -7.38 34.55 -27.85
C TYR A 229 -8.21 34.47 -26.56
N GLN A 230 -9.50 34.83 -26.62
CA GLN A 230 -10.39 34.69 -25.46
C GLN A 230 -10.54 33.23 -25.02
N ARG A 231 -10.75 32.30 -25.95
CA ARG A 231 -10.83 30.87 -25.62
C ARG A 231 -9.51 30.31 -25.09
N ASP A 232 -8.37 30.85 -25.55
CA ASP A 232 -7.06 30.44 -25.06
C ASP A 232 -6.82 30.94 -23.64
N LEU A 233 -7.20 32.19 -23.33
CA LEU A 233 -7.22 32.74 -21.99
C LEU A 233 -8.10 31.91 -21.05
N ASP A 234 -9.34 31.60 -21.45
CA ASP A 234 -10.25 30.81 -20.61
C ASP A 234 -9.67 29.40 -20.31
N ARG A 235 -8.97 28.78 -21.27
CA ARG A 235 -8.28 27.50 -21.07
C ARG A 235 -7.06 27.62 -20.17
N GLU A 236 -6.36 28.75 -20.20
CA GLU A 236 -5.22 29.03 -19.33
C GLU A 236 -5.68 29.26 -17.89
N GLU A 237 -6.74 30.06 -17.69
CA GLU A 237 -7.37 30.26 -16.38
C GLU A 237 -7.91 28.95 -15.80
N GLU A 238 -8.54 28.09 -16.63
CA GLU A 238 -8.99 26.78 -16.17
C GLU A 238 -7.83 25.87 -15.76
N ARG A 239 -6.71 25.92 -16.50
CA ARG A 239 -5.49 25.18 -16.12
C ARG A 239 -4.93 25.68 -14.80
N GLN A 240 -4.83 26.99 -14.65
CA GLN A 240 -4.36 27.63 -13.42
C GLN A 240 -5.24 27.26 -12.23
N ARG A 241 -6.57 27.31 -12.37
CA ARG A 241 -7.50 26.91 -11.32
C ARG A 241 -7.34 25.45 -10.90
N ARG A 242 -7.09 24.55 -11.86
CA ARG A 242 -6.82 23.13 -11.56
C ARG A 242 -5.47 22.92 -10.89
N ASP A 243 -4.48 23.74 -11.19
CA ASP A 243 -3.17 23.71 -10.55
C ASP A 243 -3.22 24.22 -9.11
N GLU A 244 -3.91 25.33 -8.88
CA GLU A 244 -4.18 25.88 -7.55
C GLU A 244 -5.00 24.89 -6.69
N GLU A 245 -6.01 24.23 -7.26
CA GLU A 245 -6.76 23.20 -6.54
C GLU A 245 -5.87 22.00 -6.21
N ARG A 246 -5.03 21.55 -7.14
CA ARG A 246 -4.06 20.47 -6.89
C ARG A 246 -3.05 20.86 -5.81
N GLN A 247 -2.59 22.10 -5.81
CA GLN A 247 -1.68 22.64 -4.80
C GLN A 247 -2.35 22.68 -3.43
N ARG A 248 -3.57 23.22 -3.33
CA ARG A 248 -4.34 23.26 -2.09
C ARG A 248 -4.56 21.87 -1.49
N ARG A 249 -4.84 20.86 -2.33
CA ARG A 249 -4.96 19.47 -1.87
C ARG A 249 -3.64 18.89 -1.35
N ARG A 250 -2.50 19.30 -1.91
CA ARG A 250 -1.17 18.89 -1.42
C ARG A 250 -0.89 19.52 -0.05
N GLU A 251 -1.12 20.82 0.07
CA GLU A 251 -0.93 21.56 1.32
C GLU A 251 -1.85 21.04 2.44
N GLU A 252 -3.13 20.78 2.15
CA GLU A 252 -4.05 20.18 3.13
C GLU A 252 -3.59 18.77 3.57
N ALA A 253 -3.14 17.94 2.62
CA ALA A 253 -2.64 16.61 2.95
C ALA A 253 -1.35 16.65 3.77
N GLU A 254 -0.50 17.64 3.53
CA GLU A 254 0.72 17.88 4.31
C GLU A 254 0.39 18.38 5.72
N GLN A 255 -0.54 19.32 5.86
CA GLN A 255 -1.02 19.76 7.17
C GLN A 255 -1.60 18.61 8.00
N ARG A 256 -2.38 17.71 7.38
CA ARG A 256 -2.91 16.53 8.06
C ARG A 256 -1.80 15.59 8.55
N ARG A 257 -0.72 15.44 7.78
CA ARG A 257 0.44 14.62 8.20
C ARG A 257 1.16 15.28 9.38
N GLN A 258 1.40 16.59 9.30
CA GLN A 258 2.04 17.33 10.39
C GLN A 258 1.20 17.29 11.68
N GLU A 259 -0.12 17.41 11.58
CA GLU A 259 -1.00 17.28 12.76
C GLU A 259 -0.98 15.86 13.33
N GLU A 260 -0.99 14.82 12.49
CA GLU A 260 -0.91 13.43 12.94
C GLU A 260 0.43 13.14 13.63
N ASP A 261 1.55 13.61 13.08
CA ASP A 261 2.88 13.46 13.68
C ASP A 261 2.96 14.20 15.01
N ARG A 262 2.43 15.42 15.10
CA ARG A 262 2.32 16.16 16.36
C ARG A 262 1.51 15.40 17.41
N ARG A 263 0.38 14.78 17.04
CA ARG A 263 -0.40 13.94 17.97
C ARG A 263 0.36 12.72 18.43
N ARG A 264 1.19 12.12 17.57
CA ARG A 264 2.05 10.98 17.96
C ARG A 264 3.14 11.43 18.93
N ASP A 265 3.72 12.60 18.73
CA ASP A 265 4.70 13.17 19.67
C ASP A 265 4.07 13.48 21.02
N GLU A 266 2.90 14.11 21.05
CA GLU A 266 2.14 14.36 22.28
C GLU A 266 1.82 13.04 23.01
N GLN A 267 1.46 11.97 22.29
CA GLN A 267 1.26 10.64 22.89
C GLN A 267 2.56 10.03 23.45
N ARG A 268 3.69 10.20 22.75
CA ARG A 268 4.99 9.73 23.23
C ARG A 268 5.39 10.44 24.52
N ASP A 269 5.18 11.75 24.59
CA ASP A 269 5.50 12.57 25.77
C ASP A 269 4.58 12.27 26.95
N GLU A 270 3.27 12.11 26.70
CA GLU A 270 2.30 11.64 27.70
C GLU A 270 2.71 10.26 28.25
N GLN A 271 3.13 9.35 27.39
CA GLN A 271 3.59 8.02 27.80
C GLN A 271 4.88 8.08 28.61
N ARG A 272 5.82 8.98 28.26
CA ARG A 272 7.03 9.24 29.05
C ARG A 272 6.68 9.74 30.45
N ARG A 273 5.79 10.73 30.56
CA ARG A 273 5.31 11.27 31.85
C ARG A 273 4.69 10.19 32.73
N ARG A 274 3.79 9.37 32.18
CA ARG A 274 3.18 8.26 32.93
C ARG A 274 4.18 7.21 33.37
N ASN A 275 5.23 6.96 32.59
CA ASN A 275 6.25 5.99 32.96
C ASN A 275 7.19 6.54 34.05
N GLU A 276 7.51 7.83 33.96
CA GLU A 276 8.25 8.56 34.99
C GLU A 276 7.49 8.56 36.32
N GLU A 277 6.20 8.93 36.31
CA GLU A 277 5.30 8.88 37.47
C GLU A 277 5.28 7.48 38.11
N ARG A 278 5.09 6.42 37.33
CA ARG A 278 5.15 5.04 37.84
C ARG A 278 6.51 4.66 38.45
N THR A 279 7.58 5.27 37.97
CA THR A 279 8.93 5.00 38.48
C THR A 279 9.16 5.74 39.80
N GLU A 280 8.68 6.97 39.91
CA GLU A 280 8.63 7.73 41.15
C GLU A 280 7.76 7.04 42.21
N ASP A 281 6.56 6.58 41.87
CA ASP A 281 5.68 5.82 42.76
C ASP A 281 6.36 4.58 43.34
N ARG A 282 7.07 3.82 42.49
CA ARG A 282 7.84 2.65 42.95
C ARG A 282 8.97 3.07 43.89
N ALA A 283 9.63 4.19 43.63
CA ALA A 283 10.70 4.71 44.48
C ALA A 283 10.15 5.21 45.83
N GLU A 284 9.01 5.90 45.84
CA GLU A 284 8.36 6.34 47.07
C GLU A 284 7.86 5.15 47.90
N ASN A 285 7.26 4.15 47.25
CA ASN A 285 6.83 2.93 47.93
C ASN A 285 8.01 2.17 48.57
N ARG A 286 9.18 2.15 47.92
CA ARG A 286 10.42 1.63 48.52
C ARG A 286 10.81 2.43 49.77
N ARG A 287 10.79 3.77 49.71
CA ARG A 287 11.09 4.62 50.89
C ARG A 287 10.12 4.38 52.05
N ARG A 288 8.81 4.29 51.77
CA ARG A 288 7.78 3.99 52.78
C ARG A 288 7.99 2.61 53.40
N HIS A 289 8.33 1.62 52.58
CA HIS A 289 8.63 0.28 53.05
C HIS A 289 9.89 0.25 53.94
N GLU A 290 10.96 0.95 53.55
CA GLU A 290 12.18 1.09 54.36
C GLU A 290 11.88 1.76 55.71
N GLN A 291 11.12 2.85 55.72
CA GLN A 291 10.69 3.52 56.96
C GLN A 291 9.90 2.56 57.86
N PHE A 292 8.97 1.79 57.28
CA PHE A 292 8.22 0.78 58.01
C PHE A 292 9.13 -0.31 58.61
N MET A 293 10.12 -0.79 57.86
CA MET A 293 11.09 -1.78 58.34
C MET A 293 11.97 -1.22 59.48
N GLN A 294 12.39 0.04 59.40
CA GLN A 294 13.12 0.71 60.49
C GLN A 294 12.28 0.79 61.76
N MET A 295 11.01 1.18 61.64
CA MET A 295 10.08 1.23 62.77
C MET A 295 9.85 -0.15 63.40
N MET A 296 9.67 -1.20 62.58
CA MET A 296 9.54 -2.58 63.06
C MET A 296 10.79 -3.07 63.79
N THR A 297 11.98 -2.75 63.27
CA THR A 297 13.26 -3.12 63.90
C THR A 297 13.42 -2.47 65.28
N LEU A 298 13.03 -1.20 65.42
CA LEU A 298 13.03 -0.50 66.71
C LEU A 298 12.05 -1.13 67.72
N LEU A 299 10.86 -1.52 67.28
CA LEU A 299 9.85 -2.18 68.12
C LEU A 299 10.33 -3.55 68.61
N VAL A 300 10.89 -4.38 67.72
CA VAL A 300 11.43 -5.70 68.08
C VAL A 300 12.66 -5.57 68.98
N GLY A 301 13.56 -4.62 68.68
CA GLY A 301 14.74 -4.35 69.49
C GLY A 301 14.41 -3.92 70.91
N LYS A 302 13.39 -3.07 71.09
CA LYS A 302 12.96 -2.58 72.42
C LYS A 302 12.37 -3.69 73.31
N ASN A 303 11.78 -4.73 72.71
CA ASN A 303 11.27 -5.90 73.44
C ASN A 303 12.35 -6.94 73.78
N SER A 304 13.54 -6.81 73.19
CA SER A 304 14.66 -7.74 73.40
C SER A 304 15.72 -7.24 74.39
N ALA A 305 15.56 -6.03 74.96
CA ALA A 305 16.45 -5.55 75.99
C ALA A 305 16.34 -6.47 77.22
N PRO A 306 17.41 -7.23 77.58
CA PRO A 306 17.36 -8.08 78.76
C PRO A 306 17.20 -7.17 79.97
N GLN A 307 16.07 -7.32 80.67
CA GLN A 307 15.89 -6.73 81.98
C GLN A 307 17.11 -7.17 82.83
N PRO A 308 17.94 -6.25 83.35
CA PRO A 308 19.00 -6.63 84.27
C PRO A 308 18.30 -7.35 85.41
N ARG A 309 18.52 -8.65 85.53
CA ARG A 309 18.12 -9.40 86.71
C ARG A 309 19.01 -8.86 87.81
N ASP A 310 18.45 -7.98 88.63
CA ASP A 310 19.05 -7.56 89.89
C ASP A 310 19.24 -8.82 90.74
N THR A 311 20.42 -9.41 90.62
CA THR A 311 20.98 -10.36 91.57
C THR A 311 21.85 -9.56 92.53
N GLU A 312 21.23 -8.92 93.50
CA GLU A 312 21.92 -8.49 94.71
C GLU A 312 21.48 -9.38 95.88
N CYS A 313 22.49 -10.08 96.42
CA CYS A 313 22.49 -10.75 97.71
C CYS A 313 22.83 -9.76 98.82
#